data_AF-W7HTL0-F1
#
_entry.id   AF-W7HTL0-F1
#
_cell.length_a   1.000
_cell.length_b   1.000
_cell.length_c   1.000
_cell.angle_alpha   90.00
_cell.angle_beta   90.00
_cell.angle_gamma   90.00
#
_symmetry.space_group_name_H-M   'P 1'
#
loop_
_entity.id
_entity.type
_entity.pdbx_description
1 polymer ?
#
loop_
_entity_poly.entity_id
_entity_poly.type
_entity_poly.pdbx_seq_one_letter_code
_entity_poly.pdbx_strand_id
1 'polypeptide(L)'
;MDITPLLSPAVINRLQELTGTSFLHSASINNYPRPTETHLDTVDAAEKQHQSSVMQDVETLGTLIKGQEDAVRQFQTQLTALQKHEDATPGKVDAAKARGLKNGFERFFAQLPWLPEEDSGLNTLLAVRTVLRIIEESRKEITETERRVEETKQVVRREQGWVATAVEIEKQLKRRIAELEKVSQSDVSQEARDKMKLREYEETRKETEAVSRKLANELGEFVRENLGVMLAVEEAGGPVVGSELDIEELKQYLSIEEGSSTKKGKAAKARERGQKRLDELWGGGGGEDGKETTSAGDKAGEELLGLVETMLNKMLEDDPHAYTKLSRDSAASRFLIRSFVATLHPKDAMRIRLLDFAGKLEGGR
;
A
#
# COMPACT_ATOMS: atom_id res chain seq x y z
N MET A 1 42.94 -22.88 -4.52
CA MET A 1 41.86 -23.78 -4.92
C MET A 1 41.97 -23.91 -6.42
N ASP A 2 42.55 -25.01 -6.88
CA ASP A 2 42.66 -25.29 -8.31
C ASP A 2 41.26 -25.54 -8.83
N ILE A 3 40.72 -24.57 -9.56
CA ILE A 3 39.43 -24.69 -10.24
C ILE A 3 39.70 -25.62 -11.42
N THR A 4 39.60 -26.93 -11.20
CA THR A 4 39.47 -27.89 -12.30
C THR A 4 38.29 -27.44 -13.15
N PRO A 5 38.43 -27.29 -14.47
CA PRO A 5 37.31 -26.89 -15.31
C PRO A 5 36.19 -27.93 -15.15
N LEU A 6 35.02 -27.47 -14.71
CA LEU A 6 33.80 -28.30 -14.52
C LEU A 6 33.29 -28.93 -15.83
N LEU A 7 33.85 -28.53 -16.98
CA LEU A 7 33.45 -28.96 -18.31
C LEU A 7 34.66 -29.51 -19.07
N SER A 8 34.44 -30.57 -19.84
CA SER A 8 35.47 -31.13 -20.71
C SER A 8 35.85 -30.14 -21.83
N PRO A 9 37.12 -30.15 -22.30
CA PRO A 9 37.55 -29.29 -23.40
C PRO A 9 36.72 -29.46 -24.68
N ALA A 10 36.23 -30.67 -24.95
CA ALA A 10 35.36 -30.96 -26.09
C ALA A 10 34.02 -30.21 -26.01
N VAL A 11 33.38 -30.19 -24.83
CA VAL A 11 32.14 -29.45 -24.61
C VAL A 11 32.39 -27.94 -24.72
N ILE A 12 33.54 -27.45 -24.23
CA ILE A 12 33.92 -26.03 -24.35
C ILE A 12 34.12 -25.64 -25.82
N ASN A 13 34.84 -26.44 -26.59
CA ASN A 13 35.08 -26.17 -28.01
C ASN A 13 33.77 -26.18 -28.82
N ARG A 14 32.90 -27.15 -28.56
CA ARG A 14 31.58 -27.22 -29.22
C ARG A 14 30.67 -26.06 -28.84
N LEU A 15 30.70 -25.64 -27.57
CA LEU A 15 30.00 -24.42 -27.13
C LEU A 15 30.59 -23.18 -27.80
N GLN A 16 31.91 -23.09 -27.95
CA GLN A 16 32.56 -21.98 -28.66
C GLN A 16 32.23 -21.97 -30.16
N GLU A 17 32.10 -23.13 -30.79
CA GLU A 17 31.65 -23.24 -32.18
C GLU A 17 30.19 -22.80 -32.32
N LEU A 18 29.29 -23.26 -31.45
CA LEU A 18 27.87 -22.86 -31.45
C LEU A 18 27.66 -21.38 -31.08
N THR A 19 28.45 -20.85 -30.15
CA THR A 19 28.34 -19.44 -29.71
C THR A 19 29.07 -18.47 -30.63
N GLY A 20 30.25 -18.84 -31.13
CA GLY A 20 31.02 -18.05 -32.10
C GLY A 20 30.30 -17.88 -33.43
N THR A 21 29.55 -18.90 -33.86
CA THR A 21 28.71 -18.85 -35.06
C THR A 21 27.38 -18.12 -34.85
N SER A 22 26.72 -18.28 -33.69
CA SER A 22 25.46 -17.56 -33.37
C SER A 22 25.67 -16.09 -32.98
N PHE A 23 26.83 -15.70 -32.44
CA PHE A 23 27.17 -14.30 -32.19
C PHE A 23 27.29 -13.49 -33.49
N LEU A 24 27.78 -14.12 -34.57
CA LEU A 24 27.80 -13.52 -35.90
C LEU A 24 26.39 -13.43 -36.52
N HIS A 25 25.49 -14.34 -36.17
CA HIS A 25 24.10 -14.35 -36.63
C HIS A 25 23.21 -13.31 -35.90
N SER A 26 23.42 -13.11 -34.59
CA SER A 26 22.65 -12.15 -33.77
C SER A 26 23.12 -10.69 -33.91
N ALA A 27 24.27 -10.45 -34.55
CA ALA A 27 24.84 -9.13 -34.78
C ALA A 27 24.14 -8.28 -35.87
N SER A 28 22.94 -8.66 -36.34
CA SER A 28 22.14 -7.83 -37.26
C SER A 28 21.60 -6.54 -36.63
N ILE A 29 21.76 -6.38 -35.31
CA ILE A 29 21.18 -5.26 -34.54
C ILE A 29 22.15 -4.06 -34.44
N ASN A 30 23.45 -4.20 -34.70
CA ASN A 30 24.42 -3.09 -34.60
C ASN A 30 25.51 -3.16 -35.68
N ASN A 31 25.30 -2.63 -36.88
CA ASN A 31 26.32 -2.20 -37.88
C ASN A 31 27.64 -3.02 -38.00
N TYR A 32 27.62 -4.34 -37.80
CA TYR A 32 28.73 -5.24 -38.11
C TYR A 32 28.51 -5.87 -39.51
N PRO A 33 29.58 -6.26 -40.22
CA PRO A 33 29.47 -6.82 -41.56
C PRO A 33 28.54 -8.03 -41.55
N ARG A 34 27.61 -8.08 -42.51
CA ARG A 34 26.70 -9.22 -42.69
C ARG A 34 27.51 -10.50 -42.89
N PRO A 35 27.20 -11.60 -42.18
CA PRO A 35 27.79 -12.90 -42.47
C PRO A 35 27.58 -13.24 -43.95
N THR A 36 28.62 -13.72 -44.63
CA THR A 36 28.48 -14.25 -46.00
C THR A 36 27.59 -15.50 -45.99
N GLU A 37 26.90 -15.81 -47.07
CA GLU A 37 26.00 -16.98 -47.19
C GLU A 37 26.70 -18.30 -46.77
N THR A 38 27.99 -18.40 -47.07
CA THR A 38 28.85 -19.52 -46.65
C THR A 38 28.90 -19.73 -45.13
N HIS A 39 28.81 -18.69 -44.32
CA HIS A 39 28.82 -18.82 -42.86
C HIS A 39 27.46 -19.26 -42.31
N LEU A 40 26.36 -18.82 -42.90
CA LEU A 40 25.01 -19.27 -42.53
C LEU A 40 24.83 -20.77 -42.79
N ASP A 41 25.31 -21.25 -43.94
CA ASP A 41 25.29 -22.67 -44.29
C ASP A 41 26.11 -23.52 -43.30
N THR A 42 27.21 -22.98 -42.77
CA THR A 42 28.02 -23.67 -41.75
C THR A 42 27.35 -23.73 -40.37
N VAL A 43 26.58 -22.70 -39.99
CA VAL A 43 25.82 -22.69 -38.73
C VAL A 43 24.67 -23.69 -38.81
N ASP A 44 23.88 -23.62 -39.87
CA ASP A 44 22.76 -24.53 -40.10
C ASP A 44 23.23 -25.99 -40.17
N ALA A 45 24.41 -26.24 -40.74
CA ALA A 45 25.02 -27.57 -40.76
C ALA A 45 25.45 -28.04 -39.36
N ALA A 46 26.09 -27.17 -38.56
CA ALA A 46 26.51 -27.48 -37.20
C ALA A 46 25.31 -27.70 -36.26
N GLU A 47 24.24 -26.90 -36.39
CA GLU A 47 22.99 -27.06 -35.66
C GLU A 47 22.29 -28.38 -36.02
N LYS A 48 22.21 -28.72 -37.32
CA LYS A 48 21.64 -30.00 -37.76
C LYS A 48 22.45 -31.19 -37.24
N GLN A 49 23.78 -31.11 -37.24
CA GLN A 49 24.65 -32.15 -36.70
C GLN A 49 24.49 -32.29 -35.17
N HIS A 50 24.32 -31.17 -34.46
CA HIS A 50 24.02 -31.19 -33.04
C HIS A 50 22.66 -31.82 -32.76
N GLN A 51 21.63 -31.42 -33.50
CA GLN A 51 20.28 -31.96 -33.37
C GLN A 51 20.25 -33.48 -33.64
N SER A 52 20.94 -33.96 -34.69
CA SER A 52 20.99 -35.39 -34.98
C SER A 52 21.70 -36.19 -33.88
N SER A 53 22.81 -35.67 -33.35
CA SER A 53 23.53 -36.28 -32.22
C SER A 53 22.65 -36.35 -30.96
N VAL A 54 21.95 -35.26 -30.63
CA VAL A 54 21.01 -35.24 -29.49
C VAL A 54 19.88 -36.24 -29.68
N MET A 55 19.28 -36.29 -30.87
CA MET A 55 18.20 -37.24 -31.14
C MET A 55 18.65 -38.69 -31.02
N GLN A 56 19.84 -39.02 -31.53
CA GLN A 56 20.43 -40.34 -31.39
C GLN A 56 20.67 -40.69 -29.91
N ASP A 57 21.26 -39.79 -29.14
CA ASP A 57 21.51 -40.00 -27.71
C ASP A 57 20.20 -40.20 -26.93
N VAL A 58 19.15 -39.42 -27.24
CA VAL A 58 17.83 -39.55 -26.63
C VAL A 58 17.17 -40.89 -27.00
N GLU A 59 17.32 -41.36 -28.24
CA GLU A 59 16.79 -42.65 -28.66
C GLU A 59 17.53 -43.82 -27.96
N THR A 60 18.86 -43.75 -27.87
CA THR A 60 19.64 -44.74 -27.11
C THR A 60 19.24 -44.76 -25.63
N LEU A 61 19.06 -43.59 -25.00
CA LEU A 61 18.52 -43.50 -23.64
C LEU A 61 17.11 -44.10 -23.54
N GLY A 62 16.24 -43.81 -24.51
CA GLY A 62 14.88 -44.35 -24.53
C GLY A 62 14.86 -45.88 -24.63
N THR A 63 15.75 -46.48 -25.41
CA THR A 63 15.89 -47.94 -25.50
C THR A 63 16.50 -48.55 -24.24
N LEU A 64 17.49 -47.89 -23.64
CA LEU A 64 18.08 -48.31 -22.36
C LEU A 64 17.07 -48.27 -21.22
N ILE A 65 16.29 -47.19 -21.11
CA ILE A 65 15.24 -47.04 -20.09
C ILE A 65 14.19 -48.14 -20.27
N LYS A 66 13.69 -48.38 -21.49
CA LYS A 66 12.74 -49.47 -21.76
C LYS A 66 13.32 -50.85 -21.41
N GLY A 67 14.58 -51.10 -21.77
CA GLY A 67 15.26 -52.34 -21.40
C GLY A 67 15.39 -52.54 -19.89
N GLN A 68 15.67 -51.46 -19.16
CA GLN A 68 15.73 -51.48 -17.69
C GLN A 68 14.33 -51.67 -17.07
N GLU A 69 13.29 -51.00 -17.60
CA GLU A 69 11.91 -51.18 -17.16
C GLU A 69 11.43 -52.63 -17.37
N ASP A 70 11.76 -53.22 -18.51
CA ASP A 70 11.42 -54.62 -18.81
C ASP A 70 12.18 -55.60 -17.90
N ALA A 71 13.46 -55.33 -17.60
CA ALA A 71 14.22 -56.11 -16.63
C ALA A 71 13.59 -56.01 -15.22
N VAL A 72 13.18 -54.82 -14.79
CA VAL A 72 12.48 -54.61 -13.51
C VAL A 72 11.16 -55.39 -13.49
N ARG A 73 10.38 -55.37 -14.57
CA ARG A 73 9.15 -56.16 -14.70
C ARG A 73 9.41 -57.66 -14.62
N GLN A 74 10.48 -58.15 -15.25
CA GLN A 74 10.87 -59.56 -15.16
C GLN A 74 11.28 -59.96 -13.73
N PHE A 75 11.99 -59.10 -13.00
CA PHE A 75 12.30 -59.36 -11.60
C PHE A 75 11.05 -59.36 -10.72
N GLN A 76 10.08 -58.48 -10.99
CA GLN A 76 8.80 -58.47 -10.29
C GLN A 76 7.98 -59.74 -10.55
N THR A 77 7.95 -60.26 -11.79
CA THR A 77 7.27 -61.53 -12.09
C THR A 77 7.98 -62.73 -11.47
N GLN A 78 9.31 -62.74 -11.42
CA GLN A 78 10.08 -63.77 -10.71
C GLN A 78 9.83 -63.73 -9.19
N LEU A 79 9.76 -62.53 -8.59
CA LEU A 79 9.45 -62.37 -7.17
C LEU A 79 8.05 -62.89 -6.82
N THR A 80 7.05 -62.58 -7.66
CA THR A 80 5.67 -63.04 -7.46
C THR A 80 5.52 -64.55 -7.71
N ALA A 81 6.35 -65.16 -8.57
CA ALA A 81 6.41 -66.62 -8.74
C ALA A 81 7.02 -67.33 -7.53
N LEU A 82 8.09 -66.78 -6.96
CA LEU A 82 8.73 -67.30 -5.74
C LEU A 82 7.83 -67.17 -4.50
N GLN A 83 6.98 -66.14 -4.45
CA GLN A 83 5.97 -65.98 -3.39
C GLN A 83 4.85 -67.03 -3.45
N LYS A 84 4.62 -67.66 -4.61
CA LYS A 84 3.58 -68.68 -4.80
C LYS A 84 4.05 -70.11 -4.50
N HIS A 85 5.35 -70.34 -4.32
CA HIS A 85 5.88 -71.64 -3.92
C HIS A 85 5.57 -71.93 -2.44
N GLU A 86 5.13 -73.16 -2.13
CA GLU A 86 4.63 -73.59 -0.81
C GLU A 86 5.65 -73.50 0.35
N ASP A 87 6.95 -73.26 0.09
CA ASP A 87 8.01 -73.11 1.09
C ASP A 87 8.30 -71.65 1.53
N ALA A 88 7.47 -70.69 1.11
CA ALA A 88 7.68 -69.25 1.32
C ALA A 88 7.27 -68.76 2.72
N THR A 89 8.12 -68.98 3.73
CA THR A 89 8.00 -68.27 5.03
C THR A 89 8.31 -66.77 4.84
N PRO A 90 7.54 -65.82 5.42
CA PRO A 90 7.73 -64.38 5.21
C PRO A 90 9.17 -63.91 5.47
N GLY A 91 9.84 -64.43 6.51
CA GLY A 91 11.24 -64.09 6.80
C GLY A 91 12.27 -64.56 5.76
N LYS A 92 11.99 -65.65 5.03
CA LYS A 92 12.87 -66.11 3.94
C LYS A 92 12.70 -65.25 2.69
N VAL A 93 11.48 -64.79 2.42
CA VAL A 93 11.17 -63.87 1.32
C VAL A 93 11.84 -62.52 1.56
N ASP A 94 11.82 -62.00 2.78
CA ASP A 94 12.45 -60.72 3.11
C ASP A 94 13.99 -60.81 3.12
N ALA A 95 14.55 -61.93 3.60
CA ALA A 95 15.99 -62.19 3.47
C ALA A 95 16.43 -62.32 2.01
N ALA A 96 15.61 -62.92 1.14
CA ALA A 96 15.88 -63.02 -0.29
C ALA A 96 15.80 -61.66 -0.99
N LYS A 97 14.83 -60.80 -0.64
CA LYS A 97 14.75 -59.41 -1.11
C LYS A 97 15.96 -58.60 -0.68
N ALA A 98 16.36 -58.67 0.58
CA ALA A 98 17.52 -57.95 1.10
C ALA A 98 18.83 -58.39 0.43
N ARG A 99 19.01 -59.70 0.19
CA ARG A 99 20.15 -60.21 -0.60
C ARG A 99 20.07 -59.77 -2.06
N GLY A 100 18.88 -59.77 -2.65
CA GLY A 100 18.66 -59.28 -4.01
C GLY A 100 19.02 -57.81 -4.16
N LEU A 101 18.61 -56.96 -3.22
CA LEU A 101 18.96 -55.55 -3.17
C LEU A 101 20.46 -55.36 -2.99
N LYS A 102 21.10 -56.05 -2.03
CA LYS A 102 22.55 -55.99 -1.82
C LYS A 102 23.33 -56.36 -3.08
N ASN A 103 23.01 -57.49 -3.68
CA ASN A 103 23.65 -57.95 -4.92
C ASN A 103 23.36 -57.00 -6.09
N GLY A 104 22.17 -56.39 -6.13
CA GLY A 104 21.78 -55.39 -7.11
C GLY A 104 22.61 -54.11 -6.98
N PHE A 105 22.78 -53.59 -5.77
CA PHE A 105 23.64 -52.44 -5.50
C PHE A 105 25.10 -52.74 -5.82
N GLU A 106 25.61 -53.91 -5.41
CA GLU A 106 26.99 -54.31 -5.73
C GLU A 106 27.23 -54.40 -7.24
N ARG A 107 26.25 -54.87 -8.02
CA ARG A 107 26.32 -54.89 -9.49
C ARG A 107 26.17 -53.50 -10.11
N PHE A 108 25.27 -52.68 -9.58
CA PHE A 108 25.04 -51.32 -10.07
C PHE A 108 26.26 -50.42 -9.86
N PHE A 109 26.97 -50.56 -8.74
CA PHE A 109 28.21 -49.81 -8.49
C PHE A 109 29.43 -50.43 -9.18
N ALA A 110 29.40 -51.71 -9.54
CA ALA A 110 30.48 -52.36 -10.28
C ALA A 110 30.44 -52.07 -11.79
N GLN A 111 29.27 -51.73 -12.34
CA GLN A 111 29.12 -51.33 -13.73
C GLN A 111 28.99 -49.81 -13.80
N LEU A 112 29.84 -49.15 -14.58
CA LEU A 112 29.66 -47.73 -14.83
C LEU A 112 28.32 -47.57 -15.58
N PRO A 113 27.36 -46.77 -15.06
CA PRO A 113 26.14 -46.51 -15.79
C PRO A 113 26.49 -45.89 -17.14
N TRP A 114 25.62 -46.12 -18.13
CA TRP A 114 25.79 -45.51 -19.45
C TRP A 114 25.99 -43.99 -19.27
N LEU A 115 27.12 -43.51 -19.73
CA LEU A 115 27.48 -42.11 -19.77
C LEU A 115 27.58 -41.74 -21.25
N PRO A 116 26.93 -40.64 -21.70
CA PRO A 116 27.09 -40.18 -23.06
C PRO A 116 28.57 -39.86 -23.34
N GLU A 117 28.99 -40.08 -24.58
CA GLU A 117 30.35 -39.77 -25.02
C GLU A 117 30.68 -38.28 -24.80
N GLU A 118 31.96 -37.93 -24.65
CA GLU A 118 32.37 -36.54 -24.39
C GLU A 118 31.91 -35.58 -25.51
N ASP A 119 31.82 -36.09 -26.74
CA ASP A 119 31.33 -35.39 -27.93
C ASP A 119 29.80 -35.46 -28.10
N SER A 120 29.07 -35.97 -27.11
CA SER A 120 27.60 -36.01 -27.14
C SER A 120 27.00 -34.60 -27.08
N GLY A 121 25.97 -34.37 -27.91
CA GLY A 121 25.20 -33.13 -27.87
C GLY A 121 24.46 -32.94 -26.55
N LEU A 122 24.13 -34.03 -25.84
CA LEU A 122 23.41 -34.00 -24.57
C LEU A 122 24.23 -33.32 -23.46
N ASN A 123 25.54 -33.56 -23.40
CA ASN A 123 26.44 -32.92 -22.44
C ASN A 123 26.48 -31.40 -22.63
N THR A 124 26.43 -30.96 -23.89
CA THR A 124 26.37 -29.53 -24.25
C THR A 124 25.04 -28.91 -23.83
N LEU A 125 23.90 -29.57 -24.10
CA LEU A 125 22.58 -29.10 -23.66
C LEU A 125 22.45 -29.06 -22.14
N LEU A 126 23.00 -30.05 -21.44
CA LEU A 126 23.01 -30.09 -19.98
C LEU A 126 23.86 -28.93 -19.42
N ALA A 127 25.04 -28.67 -19.99
CA ALA A 127 25.87 -27.53 -19.64
C ALA A 127 25.12 -26.20 -19.86
N VAL A 128 24.48 -26.01 -21.02
CA VAL A 128 23.68 -24.81 -21.28
C VAL A 128 22.52 -24.67 -20.31
N ARG A 129 21.76 -25.75 -20.07
CA ARG A 129 20.63 -25.74 -19.14
C ARG A 129 21.06 -25.40 -17.72
N THR A 130 22.17 -25.96 -17.24
CA THR A 130 22.70 -25.69 -15.90
C THR A 130 23.17 -24.25 -15.80
N VAL A 131 23.89 -23.73 -16.80
CA VAL A 131 24.30 -22.32 -16.85
C VAL A 131 23.10 -21.39 -16.87
N LEU A 132 22.09 -21.65 -17.71
CA LEU A 132 20.85 -20.85 -17.77
C LEU A 132 20.12 -20.86 -16.43
N ARG A 133 20.01 -22.03 -15.79
CA ARG A 133 19.42 -22.16 -14.47
C ARG A 133 20.18 -21.35 -13.42
N ILE A 134 21.51 -21.42 -13.41
CA ILE A 134 22.37 -20.63 -12.50
C ILE A 134 22.20 -19.12 -12.76
N ILE A 135 22.07 -18.71 -14.04
CA ILE A 135 21.79 -17.31 -14.39
C ILE A 135 20.42 -16.86 -13.85
N GLU A 136 19.39 -17.69 -13.95
CA GLU A 136 18.06 -17.38 -13.40
C GLU A 136 18.06 -17.33 -11.87
N GLU A 137 18.73 -18.29 -11.22
CA GLU A 137 18.88 -18.34 -9.76
C GLU A 137 19.67 -17.12 -9.25
N SER A 138 20.81 -16.81 -9.85
CA SER A 138 21.62 -15.64 -9.49
C SER A 138 20.88 -14.31 -9.73
N ARG A 139 20.08 -14.19 -10.79
CA ARG A 139 19.22 -13.00 -10.99
C ARG A 139 18.23 -12.82 -9.85
N LYS A 140 17.58 -13.89 -9.40
CA LYS A 140 16.65 -13.85 -8.26
C LYS A 140 17.39 -13.43 -6.98
N GLU A 141 18.56 -14.01 -6.72
CA GLU A 141 19.40 -13.66 -5.58
C GLU A 141 19.87 -12.20 -5.61
N ILE A 142 20.24 -11.67 -6.79
CA ILE A 142 20.58 -10.25 -6.95
C ILE A 142 19.39 -9.37 -6.58
N THR A 143 18.20 -9.66 -7.10
CA THR A 143 17.01 -8.85 -6.76
C THR A 143 16.65 -8.91 -5.27
N GLU A 144 16.83 -10.08 -4.64
CA GLU A 144 16.60 -10.22 -3.20
C GLU A 144 17.64 -9.45 -2.37
N THR A 145 18.91 -9.53 -2.76
CA THR A 145 19.99 -8.81 -2.08
C THR A 145 19.86 -7.29 -2.27
N GLU A 146 19.48 -6.82 -3.45
CA GLU A 146 19.16 -5.41 -3.70
C GLU A 146 18.03 -4.91 -2.78
N ARG A 147 16.95 -5.68 -2.65
CA ARG A 147 15.85 -5.36 -1.72
C ARG A 147 16.37 -5.25 -0.27
N ARG A 148 17.17 -6.22 0.18
CA ARG A 148 17.75 -6.21 1.54
C ARG A 148 18.70 -5.03 1.76
N VAL A 149 19.47 -4.66 0.74
CA VAL A 149 20.34 -3.48 0.78
C VAL A 149 19.52 -2.20 0.89
N GLU A 150 18.40 -2.08 0.18
CA GLU A 150 17.54 -0.89 0.28
C GLU A 150 16.86 -0.80 1.65
N GLU A 151 16.37 -1.92 2.20
CA GLU A 151 15.81 -1.98 3.55
C GLU A 151 16.83 -1.57 4.61
N THR A 152 18.05 -2.10 4.53
CA THR A 152 19.12 -1.72 5.46
C THR A 152 19.53 -0.27 5.32
N LYS A 153 19.57 0.30 4.10
CA LYS A 153 19.79 1.75 3.92
C LYS A 153 18.71 2.59 4.56
N GLN A 154 17.44 2.19 4.47
CA GLN A 154 16.33 2.90 5.12
C GLN A 154 16.47 2.88 6.64
N VAL A 155 16.84 1.72 7.22
CA VAL A 155 17.13 1.61 8.65
C VAL A 155 18.30 2.51 9.04
N VAL A 156 19.40 2.51 8.30
CA VAL A 156 20.56 3.38 8.58
C VAL A 156 20.17 4.85 8.55
N ARG A 157 19.38 5.29 7.56
CA ARG A 157 18.90 6.69 7.48
C ARG A 157 18.04 7.07 8.68
N ARG A 158 17.16 6.15 9.11
CA ARG A 158 16.38 6.33 10.32
C ARG A 158 17.33 6.51 11.50
N GLU A 159 18.18 5.53 11.80
CA GLU A 159 19.10 5.59 12.94
C GLU A 159 19.98 6.85 12.94
N GLN A 160 20.46 7.30 11.77
CA GLN A 160 21.18 8.57 11.64
C GLN A 160 20.33 9.78 12.07
N GLY A 161 19.05 9.81 11.71
CA GLY A 161 18.09 10.81 12.19
C GLY A 161 17.91 10.76 13.70
N TRP A 162 17.80 9.56 14.28
CA TRP A 162 17.67 9.39 15.74
C TRP A 162 18.93 9.85 16.47
N VAL A 163 20.12 9.54 15.95
CA VAL A 163 21.39 10.02 16.48
C VAL A 163 21.50 11.55 16.40
N ALA A 164 21.12 12.16 15.27
CA ALA A 164 21.13 13.61 15.13
C ALA A 164 20.21 14.29 16.16
N THR A 165 19.00 13.76 16.35
CA THR A 165 18.06 14.24 17.37
C THR A 165 18.62 14.06 18.78
N ALA A 166 19.23 12.90 19.08
CA ALA A 166 19.84 12.65 20.38
C ALA A 166 20.97 13.63 20.70
N VAL A 167 21.81 13.97 19.71
CA VAL A 167 22.89 14.97 19.85
C VAL A 167 22.32 16.37 20.12
N GLU A 168 21.24 16.77 19.43
CA GLU A 168 20.61 18.07 19.69
C GLU A 168 19.97 18.10 21.08
N ILE A 169 19.30 17.03 21.50
CA ILE A 169 18.77 16.88 22.87
C ILE A 169 19.90 16.99 23.89
N GLU A 170 21.02 16.30 23.69
CA GLU A 170 22.17 16.36 24.58
C GLU A 170 22.70 17.80 24.70
N LYS A 171 22.80 18.52 23.58
CA LYS A 171 23.23 19.92 23.54
C LYS A 171 22.28 20.84 24.31
N GLN A 172 20.96 20.67 24.12
CA GLN A 172 19.95 21.46 24.84
C GLN A 172 19.96 21.14 26.34
N LEU A 173 20.10 19.87 26.72
CA LEU A 173 20.24 19.47 28.11
C LEU A 173 21.48 20.07 28.76
N LYS A 174 22.65 20.01 28.09
CA LYS A 174 23.88 20.65 28.58
C LYS A 174 23.71 22.16 28.75
N ARG A 175 23.07 22.82 27.78
CA ARG A 175 22.75 24.25 27.87
C ARG A 175 21.85 24.52 29.08
N ARG A 176 20.81 23.72 29.29
CA ARG A 176 19.87 23.89 30.39
C ARG A 176 20.50 23.64 31.75
N ILE A 177 21.37 22.63 31.85
CA ILE A 177 22.17 22.37 33.06
C ILE A 177 23.05 23.59 33.36
N ALA A 178 23.76 24.14 32.37
CA ALA A 178 24.59 25.33 32.56
C ALA A 178 23.77 26.58 32.95
N GLU A 179 22.56 26.74 32.40
CA GLU A 179 21.63 27.79 32.83
C GLU A 179 21.17 27.57 34.28
N LEU A 180 20.81 26.34 34.65
CA LEU A 180 20.38 25.99 36.00
C LEU A 180 21.52 26.14 37.02
N GLU A 181 22.76 25.80 36.68
CA GLU A 181 23.93 26.02 37.52
C GLU A 181 24.21 27.51 37.76
N LYS A 182 24.06 28.36 36.73
CA LYS A 182 24.14 29.82 36.89
C LYS A 182 23.02 30.37 37.76
N VAL A 183 21.82 29.80 37.61
CA VAL A 183 20.63 30.20 38.37
C VAL A 183 20.72 29.71 39.82
N SER A 184 21.26 28.53 40.10
CA SER A 184 21.48 28.04 41.48
C SER A 184 22.58 28.82 42.20
N GLN A 185 23.53 29.41 41.48
CA GLN A 185 24.54 30.33 42.03
C GLN A 185 24.01 31.73 42.36
N SER A 186 22.78 32.08 41.98
CA SER A 186 22.17 33.36 42.38
C SER A 186 21.22 33.16 43.56
N ASP A 187 21.34 34.04 44.57
CA ASP A 187 20.75 33.96 45.92
C ASP A 187 19.20 33.97 46.00
N VAL A 188 18.48 33.80 44.90
CA VAL A 188 17.01 33.78 44.90
C VAL A 188 16.52 32.36 45.21
N SER A 189 15.85 32.21 46.35
CA SER A 189 15.21 30.96 46.79
C SER A 189 14.34 30.34 45.69
N GLN A 190 14.50 29.02 45.45
CA GLN A 190 13.78 28.27 44.41
C GLN A 190 12.26 28.49 44.46
N GLU A 191 11.68 28.61 45.65
CA GLU A 191 10.24 28.85 45.84
C GLU A 191 9.74 30.18 45.26
N ALA A 192 10.57 31.24 45.29
CA ALA A 192 10.20 32.53 44.73
C ALA A 192 10.17 32.50 43.19
N ARG A 193 11.01 31.64 42.59
CA ARG A 193 11.11 31.48 41.13
C ARG A 193 9.97 30.64 40.58
N ASP A 194 9.61 29.57 41.27
CA ASP A 194 8.46 28.75 40.88
C ASP A 194 7.16 29.55 40.96
N LYS A 195 7.04 30.43 41.96
CA LYS A 195 5.93 31.39 42.05
C LYS A 195 5.92 32.41 40.90
N MET A 196 7.07 32.90 40.45
CA MET A 196 7.13 33.81 39.29
C MET A 196 6.74 33.12 37.99
N LYS A 197 7.26 31.91 37.73
CA LYS A 197 6.86 31.13 36.55
C LYS A 197 5.37 30.81 36.56
N LEU A 198 4.83 30.42 37.72
CA LEU A 198 3.41 30.14 37.86
C LEU A 198 2.56 31.38 37.50
N ARG A 199 2.99 32.57 37.91
CA ARG A 199 2.35 33.84 37.52
C ARG A 199 2.42 34.09 36.02
N GLU A 200 3.58 33.89 35.39
CA GLU A 200 3.71 34.02 33.93
C GLU A 200 2.79 33.04 33.18
N TYR A 201 2.70 31.79 33.64
CA TYR A 201 1.75 30.81 33.09
C TYR A 201 0.30 31.20 33.30
N GLU A 202 -0.06 31.73 34.47
CA GLU A 202 -1.40 32.24 34.74
C GLU A 202 -1.75 33.47 33.89
N GLU A 203 -0.80 34.37 33.64
CA GLU A 203 -0.97 35.55 32.80
C GLU A 203 -1.18 35.16 31.33
N THR A 204 -0.28 34.35 30.77
CA THR A 204 -0.42 33.83 29.40
C THR A 204 -1.72 33.03 29.22
N ARG A 205 -2.10 32.22 30.21
CA ARG A 205 -3.40 31.54 30.20
C ARG A 205 -4.56 32.53 30.16
N LYS A 206 -4.57 33.55 31.02
CA LYS A 206 -5.62 34.58 31.02
C LYS A 206 -5.69 35.34 29.70
N GLU A 207 -4.55 35.66 29.10
CA GLU A 207 -4.48 36.30 27.79
C GLU A 207 -5.09 35.42 26.70
N THR A 208 -4.72 34.13 26.64
CA THR A 208 -5.30 33.19 25.67
C THR A 208 -6.79 33.00 25.89
N GLU A 209 -7.27 32.90 27.13
CA GLU A 209 -8.71 32.82 27.44
C GLU A 209 -9.46 34.10 27.01
N ALA A 210 -8.86 35.28 27.21
CA ALA A 210 -9.44 36.55 26.80
C ALA A 210 -9.53 36.67 25.26
N VAL A 211 -8.46 36.31 24.55
CA VAL A 211 -8.41 36.30 23.08
C VAL A 211 -9.42 35.29 22.51
N SER A 212 -9.48 34.08 23.06
CA SER A 212 -10.44 33.05 22.64
C SER A 212 -11.89 33.47 22.85
N ARG A 213 -12.22 34.12 23.97
CA ARG A 213 -13.57 34.66 24.20
C ARG A 213 -13.93 35.77 23.23
N LYS A 214 -12.98 36.67 22.95
CA LYS A 214 -13.19 37.75 21.97
C LYS A 214 -13.45 37.17 20.58
N LEU A 215 -12.65 36.21 20.14
CA LEU A 215 -12.81 35.54 18.85
C LEU A 215 -14.15 34.79 18.75
N ALA A 216 -14.56 34.09 19.81
CA ALA A 216 -15.85 33.40 19.85
C ALA A 216 -17.04 34.37 19.71
N ASN A 217 -16.96 35.54 20.36
CA ASN A 217 -17.97 36.58 20.25
C ASN A 217 -18.03 37.19 18.84
N GLU A 218 -16.88 37.53 18.26
CA GLU A 218 -16.78 38.08 16.90
C GLU A 218 -17.30 37.08 15.86
N LEU A 219 -16.99 35.79 16.02
CA LEU A 219 -17.55 34.72 15.19
C LEU A 219 -19.07 34.64 15.33
N GLY A 220 -19.59 34.67 16.56
CA GLY A 220 -21.03 34.64 16.82
C GLY A 220 -21.79 35.85 16.26
N GLU A 221 -21.17 37.03 16.25
CA GLU A 221 -21.71 38.24 15.61
C GLU A 221 -21.69 38.10 14.08
N PHE A 222 -20.56 37.71 13.50
CA PHE A 222 -20.44 37.48 12.06
C PHE A 222 -21.45 36.46 11.52
N VAL A 223 -21.66 35.36 12.27
CA VAL A 223 -22.61 34.33 11.87
C VAL A 223 -24.04 34.84 11.91
N ARG A 224 -24.44 35.59 12.95
CA ARG A 224 -25.80 36.12 13.07
C ARG A 224 -26.10 37.20 12.03
N GLU A 225 -25.16 38.13 11.81
CA GLU A 225 -25.41 39.29 10.95
C GLU A 225 -25.32 38.96 9.46
N ASN A 226 -24.36 38.12 9.07
CA ASN A 226 -24.04 37.88 7.66
C ASN A 226 -24.38 36.45 7.25
N LEU A 227 -23.80 35.45 7.92
CA LEU A 227 -23.78 34.09 7.41
C LEU A 227 -25.12 33.35 7.58
N GLY A 228 -25.87 33.64 8.64
CA GLY A 228 -27.15 33.00 8.94
C GLY A 228 -28.18 33.23 7.85
N VAL A 229 -28.30 34.48 7.37
CA VAL A 229 -29.17 34.83 6.23
C VAL A 229 -28.76 34.07 4.97
N MET A 230 -27.45 34.03 4.67
CA MET A 230 -26.95 33.33 3.48
C MET A 230 -27.22 31.82 3.55
N LEU A 231 -27.04 31.22 4.73
CA LEU A 231 -27.30 29.79 4.96
C LEU A 231 -28.78 29.46 4.85
N ALA A 232 -29.66 30.31 5.39
CA ALA A 232 -31.11 30.14 5.28
C ALA A 232 -31.57 30.17 3.81
N VAL A 233 -31.00 31.05 3.00
CA VAL A 233 -31.27 31.09 1.55
C VAL A 233 -30.78 29.81 0.85
N GLU A 234 -29.57 29.33 1.16
CA GLU A 234 -29.06 28.07 0.58
C GLU A 234 -29.96 26.88 0.98
N GLU A 235 -30.47 26.84 2.22
CA GLU A 235 -31.37 25.79 2.68
C GLU A 235 -32.76 25.83 2.03
N ALA A 236 -33.27 27.04 1.74
CA ALA A 236 -34.46 27.26 0.91
C ALA A 236 -34.27 26.87 -0.58
N GLY A 237 -33.05 26.51 -0.99
CA GLY A 237 -32.72 26.17 -2.38
C GLY A 237 -32.40 27.39 -3.25
N GLY A 238 -32.08 28.51 -2.63
CA GLY A 238 -31.54 29.71 -3.26
C GLY A 238 -30.05 29.59 -3.61
N PRO A 239 -29.40 30.71 -3.97
CA PRO A 239 -27.98 30.74 -4.32
C PRO A 239 -27.09 30.25 -3.18
N VAL A 240 -25.95 29.66 -3.57
CA VAL A 240 -24.99 29.05 -2.66
C VAL A 240 -24.24 30.14 -1.87
N VAL A 241 -24.01 29.90 -0.58
CA VAL A 241 -23.23 30.81 0.28
C VAL A 241 -21.85 31.09 -0.33
N GLY A 242 -21.56 32.36 -0.61
CA GLY A 242 -20.31 32.84 -1.23
C GLY A 242 -20.41 33.25 -2.71
N SER A 243 -21.59 33.16 -3.34
CA SER A 243 -21.83 33.85 -4.62
C SER A 243 -21.90 35.37 -4.42
N GLU A 244 -21.48 36.17 -5.41
CA GLU A 244 -21.47 37.65 -5.41
C GLU A 244 -22.88 38.28 -5.35
N LEU A 245 -23.63 38.05 -4.27
CA LEU A 245 -24.94 38.64 -4.03
C LEU A 245 -24.91 39.43 -2.72
N ASP A 246 -25.54 40.60 -2.74
CA ASP A 246 -25.60 41.50 -1.58
C ASP A 246 -26.56 40.94 -0.52
N ILE A 247 -26.23 41.13 0.76
CA ILE A 247 -26.97 40.58 1.90
C ILE A 247 -28.40 41.14 1.94
N GLU A 248 -28.59 42.39 1.50
CA GLU A 248 -29.91 43.02 1.42
C GLU A 248 -30.81 42.34 0.38
N GLU A 249 -30.25 41.89 -0.75
CA GLU A 249 -30.99 41.15 -1.77
C GLU A 249 -31.40 39.77 -1.25
N LEU A 250 -30.50 39.09 -0.52
CA LEU A 250 -30.77 37.78 0.10
C LEU A 250 -31.87 37.86 1.18
N LYS A 251 -31.92 38.95 1.97
CA LYS A 251 -33.03 39.20 2.92
C LYS A 251 -34.37 39.38 2.22
N GLN A 252 -34.38 39.99 1.03
CA GLN A 252 -35.60 40.12 0.21
C GLN A 252 -36.04 38.75 -0.34
N TYR A 253 -35.12 37.88 -0.75
CA TYR A 253 -35.44 36.51 -1.18
C TYR A 253 -36.16 35.71 -0.08
N LEU A 254 -35.64 35.73 1.16
CA LEU A 254 -36.29 35.07 2.29
C LEU A 254 -37.67 35.66 2.60
N SER A 255 -37.80 36.99 2.53
CA SER A 255 -39.07 37.68 2.79
C SER A 255 -40.15 37.34 1.75
N ILE A 256 -39.76 37.12 0.49
CA ILE A 256 -40.68 36.70 -0.58
C ILE A 256 -41.15 35.26 -0.33
N GLU A 257 -40.26 34.38 0.09
CA GLU A 257 -40.58 32.98 0.36
C GLU A 257 -41.47 32.82 1.60
N GLU A 258 -41.12 33.46 2.72
CA GLU A 258 -41.90 33.49 3.97
C GLU A 258 -43.25 34.22 3.78
N GLY A 259 -43.33 35.21 2.89
CA GLY A 259 -44.54 35.99 2.60
C GLY A 259 -45.47 35.42 1.51
N SER A 260 -45.09 34.37 0.78
CA SER A 260 -45.83 33.90 -0.40
C SER A 260 -46.99 32.93 -0.12
N SER A 261 -47.82 33.21 0.89
CA SER A 261 -49.17 32.60 0.96
C SER A 261 -50.25 33.41 0.22
N THR A 262 -49.93 34.61 -0.31
CA THR A 262 -50.91 35.47 -0.99
C THR A 262 -50.37 36.12 -2.27
N LYS A 263 -50.14 35.31 -3.31
CA LYS A 263 -50.55 35.62 -4.71
C LYS A 263 -50.15 34.51 -5.68
N LYS A 264 -51.15 33.72 -6.08
CA LYS A 264 -51.08 32.81 -7.24
C LYS A 264 -50.82 33.61 -8.52
N GLY A 265 -49.64 33.44 -9.10
CA GLY A 265 -49.31 33.84 -10.47
C GLY A 265 -48.90 32.63 -11.30
N LYS A 266 -49.80 32.17 -12.18
CA LYS A 266 -49.61 31.29 -13.36
C LYS A 266 -48.27 30.51 -13.49
N ALA A 267 -47.96 29.62 -12.55
CA ALA A 267 -47.00 28.52 -12.76
C ALA A 267 -47.47 27.20 -12.14
N ALA A 268 -48.66 27.18 -11.53
CA ALA A 268 -49.25 26.02 -10.85
C ALA A 268 -50.11 25.13 -11.76
N LYS A 269 -49.75 24.96 -13.04
CA LYS A 269 -50.46 24.02 -13.94
C LYS A 269 -49.57 22.95 -14.59
N ALA A 270 -48.29 22.90 -14.23
CA ALA A 270 -47.35 21.88 -14.70
C ALA A 270 -46.84 20.92 -13.60
N ARG A 271 -47.32 21.06 -12.36
CA ARG A 271 -46.86 20.24 -11.21
C ARG A 271 -47.93 19.33 -10.61
N GLU A 272 -49.07 19.16 -11.29
CA GLU A 272 -50.19 18.30 -10.85
C GLU A 272 -50.07 16.84 -11.35
N ARG A 273 -48.89 16.39 -11.82
CA ARG A 273 -48.71 15.01 -12.32
C ARG A 273 -47.39 14.31 -11.94
N GLY A 274 -46.69 14.75 -10.89
CA GLY A 274 -45.47 14.06 -10.45
C GLY A 274 -45.16 14.25 -8.98
N GLN A 275 -45.50 13.22 -8.19
CA GLN A 275 -44.97 12.88 -6.86
C GLN A 275 -45.04 13.96 -5.76
N LYS A 276 -45.96 13.74 -4.82
CA LYS A 276 -45.92 14.33 -3.48
C LYS A 276 -44.62 13.90 -2.79
N ARG A 277 -43.84 14.85 -2.29
CA ARG A 277 -42.65 14.59 -1.46
C ARG A 277 -43.09 14.14 -0.07
N LEU A 278 -42.39 13.16 0.47
CA LEU A 278 -42.68 12.47 1.73
C LEU A 278 -42.52 13.33 3.00
N ASP A 279 -42.26 14.64 2.86
CA ASP A 279 -42.16 15.57 4.00
C ASP A 279 -43.52 15.93 4.61
N GLU A 280 -44.61 15.76 3.86
CA GLU A 280 -45.97 16.00 4.35
C GLU A 280 -46.48 14.91 5.32
N LEU A 281 -45.71 13.82 5.50
CA LEU A 281 -46.09 12.66 6.31
C LEU A 281 -45.45 12.62 7.71
N TRP A 282 -44.60 13.58 8.10
CA TRP A 282 -43.80 13.45 9.33
C TRP A 282 -43.80 14.59 10.36
N GLY A 283 -44.82 15.47 10.41
CA GLY A 283 -44.75 16.57 11.39
C GLY A 283 -46.03 17.29 11.78
N GLY A 284 -47.17 16.59 11.83
CA GLY A 284 -48.36 17.11 12.50
C GLY A 284 -48.33 16.75 13.98
N GLY A 285 -47.85 17.67 14.84
CA GLY A 285 -47.90 17.55 16.30
C GLY A 285 -47.96 18.94 16.91
N GLY A 286 -49.17 19.37 17.28
CA GLY A 286 -49.48 20.73 17.68
C GLY A 286 -48.99 21.13 19.07
N GLY A 287 -49.20 22.42 19.37
CA GLY A 287 -49.08 22.99 20.70
C GLY A 287 -48.69 24.46 20.59
N GLU A 288 -49.67 25.34 20.80
CA GLU A 288 -49.48 26.76 21.03
C GLU A 288 -48.35 27.01 22.05
N ASP A 289 -47.44 27.93 21.72
CA ASP A 289 -46.97 28.92 22.69
C ASP A 289 -46.30 30.07 21.93
N GLY A 290 -46.83 31.27 22.15
CA GLY A 290 -46.25 32.50 21.63
C GLY A 290 -44.86 32.73 22.22
N LYS A 291 -43.84 32.68 21.37
CA LYS A 291 -42.51 33.23 21.66
C LYS A 291 -41.80 33.50 20.35
N GLU A 292 -41.34 34.75 20.20
CA GLU A 292 -40.42 35.28 19.18
C GLU A 292 -40.31 34.50 17.88
N THR A 293 -40.81 35.10 16.79
CA THR A 293 -40.46 34.71 15.43
C THR A 293 -38.96 34.89 15.21
N THR A 294 -38.15 33.94 15.64
CA THR A 294 -36.73 33.88 15.26
C THR A 294 -36.67 33.75 13.74
N SER A 295 -35.98 34.69 13.09
CA SER A 295 -35.87 34.73 11.64
C SER A 295 -35.27 33.42 11.14
N ALA A 296 -35.64 32.95 9.95
CA ALA A 296 -35.00 31.78 9.35
C ALA A 296 -33.46 31.90 9.31
N GLY A 297 -32.95 33.13 9.15
CA GLY A 297 -31.52 33.43 9.22
C GLY A 297 -30.90 33.16 10.60
N ASP A 298 -31.59 33.51 11.68
CA ASP A 298 -31.10 33.29 13.05
C ASP A 298 -31.02 31.79 13.35
N LYS A 299 -32.03 31.02 12.95
CA LYS A 299 -32.07 29.56 13.14
C LYS A 299 -30.93 28.85 12.40
N ALA A 300 -30.66 29.25 11.16
CA ALA A 300 -29.56 28.68 10.38
C ALA A 300 -28.19 29.05 10.97
N GLY A 301 -28.05 30.27 11.52
CA GLY A 301 -26.86 30.70 12.24
C GLY A 301 -26.63 29.93 13.54
N GLU A 302 -27.69 29.72 14.33
CA GLU A 302 -27.65 28.91 15.56
C GLU A 302 -27.28 27.45 15.27
N GLU A 303 -27.79 26.86 14.19
CA GLU A 303 -27.42 25.51 13.78
C GLU A 303 -25.92 25.40 13.45
N LEU A 304 -25.36 26.38 12.73
CA LEU A 304 -23.93 26.40 12.42
C LEU A 304 -23.09 26.52 13.70
N LEU A 305 -23.43 27.44 14.60
CA LEU A 305 -22.69 27.64 15.86
C LEU A 305 -22.76 26.40 16.75
N GLY A 306 -23.94 25.80 16.89
CA GLY A 306 -24.11 24.55 17.65
C GLY A 306 -23.32 23.40 17.04
N LEU A 307 -23.24 23.32 15.70
CA LEU A 307 -22.42 22.31 15.04
C LEU A 307 -20.91 22.53 15.28
N VAL A 308 -20.43 23.78 15.21
CA VAL A 308 -19.03 24.11 15.50
C VAL A 308 -18.67 23.83 16.96
N GLU A 309 -19.54 24.21 17.90
CA GLU A 309 -19.34 23.95 19.33
C GLU A 309 -19.27 22.45 19.62
N THR A 310 -20.20 21.66 19.08
CA THR A 310 -20.19 20.20 19.26
C THR A 310 -18.94 19.53 18.66
N MET A 311 -18.44 20.03 17.53
CA MET A 311 -17.18 19.55 16.95
C MET A 311 -15.96 19.92 17.82
N LEU A 312 -15.90 21.17 18.30
CA LEU A 312 -14.81 21.64 19.16
C LEU A 312 -14.75 20.88 20.48
N ASN A 313 -15.90 20.67 21.12
CA ASN A 313 -15.99 19.90 22.36
C ASN A 313 -15.55 18.45 22.14
N LYS A 314 -15.95 17.81 21.05
CA LYS A 314 -15.51 16.45 20.71
C LYS A 314 -14.01 16.36 20.41
N MET A 315 -13.45 17.37 19.76
CA MET A 315 -12.01 17.44 19.51
C MET A 315 -11.22 17.60 20.82
N LEU A 316 -11.80 18.24 21.83
CA LEU A 316 -11.19 18.42 23.14
C LEU A 316 -11.35 17.20 24.06
N GLU A 317 -12.48 16.49 23.99
CA GLU A 317 -12.81 15.36 24.85
C GLU A 317 -12.20 14.02 24.39
N ASP A 318 -12.24 13.72 23.09
CA ASP A 318 -11.88 12.40 22.56
C ASP A 318 -10.47 12.38 21.93
N ASP A 319 -10.36 12.89 20.70
CA ASP A 319 -9.20 12.77 19.82
C ASP A 319 -9.27 13.91 18.77
N PRO A 320 -8.14 14.54 18.39
CA PRO A 320 -8.05 15.46 17.24
C PRO A 320 -8.67 14.96 15.92
N HIS A 321 -8.93 13.66 15.80
CA HIS A 321 -9.55 13.05 14.63
C HIS A 321 -11.00 12.56 14.84
N ALA A 322 -11.64 12.96 15.93
CA ALA A 322 -13.00 12.54 16.26
C ALA A 322 -14.04 13.05 15.24
N TYR A 323 -14.92 12.14 14.81
CA TYR A 323 -16.02 12.45 13.90
C TYR A 323 -17.32 12.70 14.66
N THR A 324 -18.02 13.77 14.29
CA THR A 324 -19.35 14.11 14.78
C THR A 324 -20.40 13.59 13.80
N LYS A 325 -21.43 12.91 14.32
CA LYS A 325 -22.58 12.48 13.52
C LYS A 325 -23.51 13.66 13.26
N LEU A 326 -23.81 13.91 11.99
CA LEU A 326 -24.79 14.88 11.53
C LEU A 326 -26.21 14.29 11.68
N SER A 327 -27.17 15.13 12.06
CA SER A 327 -28.59 14.79 12.10
C SER A 327 -29.21 14.77 10.71
N ARG A 328 -28.82 15.73 9.86
CA ARG A 328 -29.26 15.91 8.47
C ARG A 328 -28.14 16.55 7.65
N ASP A 329 -28.27 16.46 6.32
CA ASP A 329 -27.44 17.20 5.37
C ASP A 329 -27.92 18.67 5.32
N SER A 330 -27.34 19.52 6.18
CA SER A 330 -27.69 20.94 6.28
C SER A 330 -26.74 21.85 5.52
N ALA A 331 -27.21 23.04 5.14
CA ALA A 331 -26.39 24.06 4.47
C ALA A 331 -25.14 24.43 5.30
N ALA A 332 -25.27 24.45 6.64
CA ALA A 332 -24.16 24.66 7.56
C ALA A 332 -23.05 23.61 7.41
N SER A 333 -23.40 22.32 7.34
CA SER A 333 -22.42 21.24 7.15
C SER A 333 -21.69 21.34 5.81
N ARG A 334 -22.43 21.66 4.73
CA ARG A 334 -21.86 21.85 3.38
C ARG A 334 -20.94 23.07 3.33
N PHE A 335 -21.33 24.16 3.98
CA PHE A 335 -20.52 25.38 4.07
C PHE A 335 -19.18 25.12 4.76
N LEU A 336 -19.16 24.40 5.90
CA LEU A 336 -17.93 24.07 6.62
C LEU A 336 -16.95 23.21 5.80
N ILE A 337 -17.49 22.31 4.98
CA ILE A 337 -16.68 21.48 4.06
C ILE A 337 -16.13 22.33 2.92
N ARG A 338 -16.97 23.19 2.33
CA ARG A 338 -16.60 24.07 1.22
C ARG A 338 -15.57 25.13 1.62
N SER A 339 -15.65 25.63 2.85
CA SER A 339 -14.69 26.57 3.43
C SER A 339 -13.40 25.90 3.92
N PHE A 340 -13.26 24.58 3.72
CA PHE A 340 -12.11 23.78 4.14
C PHE A 340 -11.82 23.82 5.65
N VAL A 341 -12.83 24.13 6.46
CA VAL A 341 -12.73 24.10 7.94
C VAL A 341 -13.00 22.69 8.47
N ALA A 342 -13.78 21.90 7.74
CA ALA A 342 -14.15 20.54 8.11
C ALA A 342 -13.99 19.55 6.95
N THR A 343 -13.88 18.26 7.29
CA THR A 343 -13.80 17.16 6.33
C THR A 343 -14.83 16.08 6.65
N LEU A 344 -15.38 15.46 5.61
CA LEU A 344 -16.29 14.32 5.75
C LEU A 344 -15.52 13.01 5.91
N HIS A 345 -16.15 12.04 6.55
CA HIS A 345 -15.63 10.69 6.61
C HIS A 345 -15.65 10.05 5.20
N PRO A 346 -14.56 9.42 4.73
CA PRO A 346 -14.46 8.90 3.36
C PRO A 346 -15.54 7.87 2.97
N LYS A 347 -16.13 7.21 3.97
CA LYS A 347 -17.16 6.17 3.79
C LYS A 347 -18.55 6.57 4.26
N ASP A 348 -18.67 7.67 5.02
CA ASP A 348 -19.93 8.03 5.68
C ASP A 348 -20.16 9.54 5.59
N ALA A 349 -21.04 9.95 4.69
CA ALA A 349 -21.35 11.37 4.45
C ALA A 349 -22.08 12.03 5.64
N MET A 350 -22.58 11.25 6.61
CA MET A 350 -23.22 11.77 7.82
C MET A 350 -22.24 11.98 8.97
N ARG A 351 -20.93 11.82 8.73
CA ARG A 351 -19.89 12.04 9.73
C ARG A 351 -18.93 13.12 9.26
N ILE A 352 -18.74 14.12 10.12
CA ILE A 352 -17.92 15.30 9.83
C ILE A 352 -16.93 15.53 10.97
N ARG A 353 -15.71 15.97 10.63
CA ARG A 353 -14.67 16.33 11.61
C ARG A 353 -14.10 17.70 11.31
N LEU A 354 -13.67 18.40 12.35
CA LEU A 354 -12.91 19.64 12.20
C LEU A 354 -11.49 19.31 11.67
N LEU A 355 -10.91 20.22 10.89
CA LEU A 355 -9.49 20.14 10.57
C LEU A 355 -8.67 20.57 11.80
N ASP A 356 -7.61 19.83 12.13
CA ASP A 356 -6.74 20.18 13.24
C ASP A 356 -5.84 21.37 12.85
N PHE A 357 -6.11 22.52 13.45
CA PHE A 357 -5.32 23.76 13.28
C PHE A 357 -4.17 23.88 14.28
N ALA A 358 -4.13 23.03 15.33
CA ALA A 358 -3.14 23.06 16.40
C ALA A 358 -2.01 22.05 16.20
N GLY A 359 -2.23 21.01 15.40
CA GLY A 359 -1.24 20.03 15.00
C GLY A 359 -0.02 20.70 14.36
N LYS A 360 1.12 20.71 15.06
CA LYS A 360 2.41 20.98 14.42
C LYS A 360 2.57 19.97 13.28
N LEU A 361 2.81 20.47 12.07
CA LEU A 361 3.17 19.71 10.88
C LEU A 361 4.42 18.84 11.15
N GLU A 362 4.25 17.68 11.77
CA GLU A 362 5.12 16.52 11.54
C GLU A 362 4.52 15.76 10.34
N GLY A 363 5.26 15.69 9.24
CA GLY A 363 4.95 14.76 8.15
C GLY A 363 4.39 15.37 6.87
N GLY A 364 5.01 16.43 6.37
CA GLY A 364 4.93 16.81 4.96
C GLY A 364 6.09 16.21 4.15
N ARG A 365 6.13 14.87 4.01
CA ARG A 365 6.59 14.08 2.84
C ARG A 365 6.72 12.60 3.16
#